data_AF-A0A4Y6V0L2-F1
#
_entry.id   AF-A0A4Y6V0L2-F1
#
_cell.length_a   1.000
_cell.length_b   1.000
_cell.length_c   1.000
_cell.angle_alpha   90.00
_cell.angle_beta   90.00
_cell.angle_gamma   90.00
#
_symmetry.space_group_name_H-M   'P 1'
#
loop_
_entity.id
_entity.type
_entity.pdbx_description
1 polymer ?
#
loop_
_entity_poly.entity_id
_entity_poly.type
_entity_poly.pdbx_seq_one_letter_code
_entity_poly.pdbx_strand_id
1 'polypeptide(L)'
;MTDAVKIYVLLKFGERQFMEQFQRGQLHFQCLSAFKNPEQDEAGRNDPFEAASVIYNPGHYNVYVDGKKLENVEGPIVLQEHEAERQYSLSLYGVTNESLRLHAAGEKETLIHPWNEKFGDYAVVITNPKAFRDRIDAACRRQGFGLREGMVAYHEVEHFTGQWGYFRKPKQYEYQSEYRLLLDLETRGEEYNLDIGDLSDISEVGPYRELIPRIRVKIQEEGGTLPEENR
;
A
#
# COMPACT_ATOMS: atom_id res chain seq x y z
N MET A 1 16.09 -15.65 -11.86
CA MET A 1 15.27 -14.54 -12.38
C MET A 1 14.06 -14.49 -11.49
N THR A 2 13.89 -13.45 -10.70
CA THR A 2 12.68 -13.25 -9.89
C THR A 2 11.53 -12.97 -10.84
N ASP A 3 10.45 -13.74 -10.73
CA ASP A 3 9.24 -13.49 -11.54
C ASP A 3 8.73 -12.07 -11.28
N ALA A 4 8.24 -11.42 -12.33
CA ALA A 4 7.63 -10.10 -12.21
C ALA A 4 6.42 -10.17 -11.27
N VAL A 5 6.30 -9.20 -10.37
CA VAL A 5 5.16 -9.13 -9.43
C VAL A 5 3.87 -9.00 -10.24
N LYS A 6 2.97 -9.97 -10.06
CA LYS A 6 1.64 -9.97 -10.68
C LYS A 6 0.59 -9.77 -9.61
N ILE A 7 -0.25 -8.74 -9.78
CA ILE A 7 -1.37 -8.43 -8.90
C ILE A 7 -2.64 -9.02 -9.51
N TYR A 8 -3.34 -9.84 -8.73
CA TYR A 8 -4.59 -10.49 -9.16
C TYR A 8 -5.83 -9.74 -8.70
N VAL A 9 -5.79 -9.21 -7.48
CA VAL A 9 -6.89 -8.49 -6.85
C VAL A 9 -6.31 -7.31 -6.08
N LEU A 10 -7.00 -6.17 -6.15
CA LEU A 10 -6.76 -5.03 -5.29
C LEU A 10 -7.95 -4.85 -4.36
N LEU A 11 -7.70 -4.47 -3.10
CA LEU A 11 -8.77 -4.16 -2.16
C LEU A 11 -8.56 -2.77 -1.57
N LYS A 12 -9.66 -2.06 -1.31
CA LYS A 12 -9.67 -0.88 -0.44
C LYS A 12 -10.52 -1.19 0.78
N PHE A 13 -10.01 -0.81 1.95
CA PHE A 13 -10.75 -0.89 3.22
C PHE A 13 -11.10 0.51 3.71
N GLY A 14 -12.23 0.63 4.41
CA GLY A 14 -12.69 1.88 5.00
C GLY A 14 -14.14 1.81 5.45
N GLU A 15 -14.67 2.93 5.94
CA GLU A 15 -16.09 3.04 6.29
C GLU A 15 -16.97 2.94 5.04
N ARG A 16 -18.18 2.39 5.21
CA ARG A 16 -19.17 2.19 4.15
C ARG A 16 -19.30 3.37 3.18
N GLN A 17 -19.50 4.58 3.70
CA GLN A 17 -19.74 5.77 2.86
C GLN A 17 -18.57 6.05 1.90
N PHE A 18 -17.34 5.86 2.35
CA PHE A 18 -16.14 6.09 1.55
C PHE A 18 -15.91 4.95 0.56
N MET A 19 -16.24 3.71 0.94
CA MET A 19 -16.13 2.56 0.04
C MET A 19 -17.16 2.61 -1.09
N GLU A 20 -18.38 3.06 -0.80
CA GLU A 20 -19.40 3.32 -1.84
C GLU A 20 -18.99 4.49 -2.76
N GLN A 21 -18.35 5.53 -2.24
CA GLN A 21 -17.79 6.62 -3.06
C GLN A 21 -16.62 6.13 -3.93
N PHE A 22 -15.72 5.35 -3.35
CA PHE A 22 -14.61 4.72 -4.07
C PHE A 22 -15.13 3.86 -5.23
N GLN A 23 -16.16 3.04 -5.00
CA GLN A 23 -16.76 2.24 -6.07
C GLN A 23 -17.38 3.11 -7.17
N ARG A 24 -17.95 4.27 -6.84
CA ARG A 24 -18.44 5.25 -7.84
C ARG A 24 -17.31 5.98 -8.59
N GLY A 25 -16.05 5.65 -8.34
CA GLY A 25 -14.88 6.23 -9.01
C GLY A 25 -14.28 7.44 -8.32
N GLN A 26 -14.75 7.80 -7.12
CA GLN A 26 -14.24 8.94 -6.37
C GLN A 26 -13.05 8.49 -5.49
N LEU A 27 -11.84 8.61 -6.04
CA LEU A 27 -10.62 8.25 -5.33
C LEU A 27 -10.12 9.43 -4.50
N HIS A 28 -10.13 9.25 -3.18
CA HIS A 28 -9.60 10.21 -2.21
C HIS A 28 -8.12 9.92 -1.94
N PHE A 29 -7.26 10.89 -2.22
CA PHE A 29 -5.84 10.87 -1.91
C PHE A 29 -5.55 11.85 -0.77
N GLN A 30 -4.65 11.46 0.13
CA GLN A 30 -4.19 12.30 1.24
C GLN A 30 -2.68 12.53 1.14
N CYS A 31 -2.20 13.67 1.62
CA CYS A 31 -0.77 13.91 1.75
C CYS A 31 -0.12 12.88 2.68
N LEU A 32 1.09 12.44 2.35
CA LEU A 32 1.86 11.52 3.19
C LEU A 32 2.10 12.08 4.60
N SER A 33 2.10 13.40 4.77
CA SER A 33 2.10 14.09 6.07
C SER A 33 1.01 13.60 7.02
N ALA A 34 -0.18 13.24 6.52
CA ALA A 34 -1.30 12.76 7.33
C ALA A 34 -1.01 11.42 8.04
N PHE A 35 -0.10 10.61 7.49
CA PHE A 35 0.26 9.30 8.02
C PHE A 35 1.57 9.34 8.82
N LYS A 36 2.26 10.49 8.85
CA LYS A 36 3.53 10.65 9.56
C LYS A 36 3.30 11.12 10.99
N ASN A 37 2.78 10.23 11.83
CA ASN A 37 2.53 10.50 13.24
C ASN A 37 3.31 9.48 14.11
N PRO A 38 4.06 9.92 15.14
CA PRO A 38 4.72 9.00 16.06
C PRO A 38 3.75 8.21 16.94
N GLU A 39 2.53 8.71 17.16
CA GLU A 39 1.49 7.99 17.89
C GLU A 39 0.87 6.92 16.98
N GLN A 40 1.06 5.65 17.33
CA GLN A 40 0.44 4.54 16.61
C GLN A 40 -1.08 4.60 16.81
N ASP A 41 -1.83 4.57 15.71
CA ASP A 41 -3.26 4.26 15.78
C ASP A 41 -3.44 2.73 15.83
N GLU A 42 -4.61 2.29 16.29
CA GLU A 42 -4.89 0.85 16.47
C GLU A 42 -4.80 0.06 15.14
N ALA A 43 -5.07 0.74 14.01
CA ALA A 43 -5.04 0.15 12.69
C ALA A 43 -3.64 0.13 12.05
N GLY A 44 -2.66 0.86 12.60
CA GLY A 44 -1.31 1.00 12.05
C GLY A 44 -1.23 1.85 10.77
N ARG A 45 -2.09 2.87 10.63
CA ARG A 45 -2.01 3.92 9.59
C ARG A 45 -0.78 4.80 9.78
N ASN A 46 -0.40 5.07 11.02
CA ASN A 46 0.65 6.01 11.34
C ASN A 46 2.03 5.35 11.29
N ASP A 47 2.95 5.91 10.49
CA ASP A 47 4.33 5.45 10.34
C ASP A 47 5.32 6.63 10.52
N PRO A 48 6.18 6.62 11.56
CA PRO A 48 7.16 7.69 11.77
C PRO A 48 8.23 7.77 10.66
N PHE A 49 8.41 6.71 9.86
CA PHE A 49 9.31 6.67 8.71
C PHE A 49 8.62 7.03 7.38
N GLU A 50 7.34 7.40 7.41
CA GLU A 50 6.60 7.79 6.21
C GLU A 50 7.27 8.99 5.53
N ALA A 51 7.40 8.91 4.21
CA ALA A 51 8.11 9.87 3.38
C ALA A 51 9.59 10.15 3.77
N ALA A 52 10.25 9.27 4.54
CA ALA A 52 11.71 9.37 4.72
C ALA A 52 12.43 9.21 3.37
N SER A 53 13.42 10.07 3.11
CA SER A 53 14.23 9.98 1.89
C SER A 53 15.34 8.95 2.05
N VAL A 54 16.05 9.00 3.18
CA VAL A 54 17.21 8.15 3.46
C VAL A 54 17.24 7.80 4.95
N ILE A 55 17.64 6.58 5.28
CA ILE A 55 17.92 6.13 6.64
C ILE A 55 19.38 5.69 6.73
N TYR A 56 20.09 6.14 7.77
CA TYR A 56 21.43 5.68 8.11
C TYR A 56 21.43 5.12 9.52
N ASN A 57 21.71 3.82 9.69
CA ASN A 57 21.81 3.19 11.00
C ASN A 57 23.22 3.31 11.61
N PRO A 58 23.33 3.35 12.95
CA PRO A 58 24.62 3.41 13.64
C PRO A 58 25.60 2.34 13.12
N GLY A 59 26.88 2.70 13.02
CA GLY A 59 27.92 1.84 12.46
C GLY A 59 28.12 1.96 10.95
N HIS A 60 27.17 2.57 10.23
CA HIS A 60 27.29 2.84 8.78
C HIS A 60 27.63 4.30 8.45
N TYR A 61 27.79 5.16 9.46
CA TYR A 61 28.12 6.58 9.29
C TYR A 61 29.00 7.10 10.43
N ASN A 62 29.67 8.23 10.20
CA ASN A 62 30.31 9.04 11.24
C ASN A 62 29.79 10.47 11.13
N VAL A 63 29.37 11.05 12.25
CA VAL A 63 28.93 12.47 12.30
C VAL A 63 30.07 13.32 12.84
N TYR A 64 30.33 14.45 12.21
CA TYR A 64 31.35 15.41 12.63
C TYR A 64 30.73 16.79 12.85
N VAL A 65 31.08 17.45 13.95
CA VAL A 65 30.76 18.86 14.22
C VAL A 65 32.07 19.58 14.46
N ASP A 66 32.37 20.58 13.61
CA ASP A 66 33.64 21.33 13.65
C ASP A 66 34.88 20.38 13.65
N GLY A 67 34.85 19.37 12.78
CA GLY A 67 35.91 18.36 12.65
C GLY A 67 35.99 17.34 13.80
N LYS A 68 35.20 17.48 14.87
CA LYS A 68 35.15 16.51 15.97
C LYS A 68 34.09 15.47 15.72
N LYS A 69 34.47 14.20 15.77
CA LYS A 69 33.54 13.08 15.67
C LYS A 69 32.59 13.11 16.88
N LEU A 70 31.29 13.04 16.63
CA LEU A 70 30.31 12.79 17.68
C LEU A 70 30.38 11.31 18.08
N GLU A 71 30.68 11.07 19.35
CA GLU A 71 30.64 9.73 19.95
C GLU A 71 29.23 9.45 20.49
N ASN A 72 28.85 8.17 20.56
CA ASN A 72 27.57 7.69 21.11
C ASN A 72 26.32 8.22 20.40
N VAL A 73 26.31 8.27 19.07
CA VAL A 73 25.07 8.52 18.33
C VAL A 73 24.15 7.30 18.48
N GLU A 74 23.03 7.49 19.19
CA GLU A 74 22.02 6.45 19.40
C GLU A 74 20.93 6.55 18.33
N GLY A 75 20.64 5.42 17.68
CA GLY A 75 19.56 5.30 16.69
C GLY A 75 19.89 5.80 15.27
N PRO A 76 18.96 5.60 14.32
CA PRO A 76 19.16 5.97 12.93
C PRO A 76 19.08 7.49 12.72
N ILE A 77 19.90 7.99 11.80
CA ILE A 77 19.68 9.31 11.18
C ILE A 77 18.67 9.13 10.06
N VAL A 78 17.54 9.81 10.17
CA VAL A 78 16.50 9.85 9.14
C VAL A 78 16.57 11.19 8.43
N LEU A 79 16.88 11.18 7.13
CA LEU A 79 16.86 12.37 6.29
C LEU A 79 15.56 12.43 5.51
N GLN A 80 15.02 13.63 5.38
CA GLN A 80 13.82 13.91 4.62
C GLN A 80 14.03 15.19 3.82
N GLU A 81 13.72 15.12 2.52
CA GLU A 81 13.63 16.31 1.68
C GLU A 81 12.35 17.08 2.02
N HIS A 82 12.42 18.42 2.02
CA HIS A 82 11.38 19.32 2.52
C HIS A 82 9.96 19.03 1.97
N GLU A 83 9.86 18.56 0.72
CA GLU A 83 8.58 18.31 0.04
C GLU A 83 8.18 16.84 -0.02
N ALA A 84 8.97 15.92 0.55
CA ALA A 84 8.72 14.48 0.40
C ALA A 84 7.38 14.05 1.01
N GLU A 85 6.98 14.65 2.14
CA GLU A 85 5.67 14.36 2.74
C GLU A 85 4.49 15.07 2.06
N ARG A 86 4.77 16.03 1.17
CA ARG A 86 3.78 16.77 0.40
C ARG A 86 3.48 16.06 -0.91
N GLN A 87 3.17 14.78 -0.81
CA GLN A 87 2.84 13.91 -1.92
C GLN A 87 1.47 13.27 -1.69
N TYR A 88 0.54 13.44 -2.63
CA TYR A 88 -0.78 12.79 -2.55
C TYR A 88 -0.64 11.28 -2.75
N SER A 89 -1.16 10.51 -1.80
CA SER A 89 -1.08 9.05 -1.72
C SER A 89 -2.45 8.41 -1.52
N LEU A 90 -2.64 7.25 -2.14
CA LEU A 90 -3.76 6.33 -1.89
C LEU A 90 -3.22 4.90 -1.78
N SER A 91 -3.57 4.22 -0.69
CA SER A 91 -3.13 2.87 -0.38
C SER A 91 -4.24 1.84 -0.60
N LEU A 92 -3.88 0.74 -1.25
CA LEU A 92 -4.71 -0.45 -1.53
C LEU A 92 -4.01 -1.69 -0.97
N TYR A 93 -4.75 -2.77 -0.75
CA TYR A 93 -4.20 -4.09 -0.46
C TYR A 93 -4.00 -4.86 -1.76
N GLY A 94 -2.79 -5.35 -2.01
CA GLY A 94 -2.47 -6.18 -3.17
C GLY A 94 -2.44 -7.67 -2.84
N VAL A 95 -3.24 -8.46 -3.55
CA VAL A 95 -3.07 -9.91 -3.63
C VAL A 95 -2.17 -10.24 -4.82
N THR A 96 -0.95 -10.68 -4.53
CA THR A 96 0.11 -10.94 -5.51
C THR A 96 0.33 -12.43 -5.77
N ASN A 97 1.05 -12.77 -6.84
CA ASN A 97 1.55 -14.13 -7.09
C ASN A 97 2.31 -14.70 -5.89
N GLU A 98 3.13 -13.89 -5.21
CA GLU A 98 3.85 -14.32 -4.02
C GLU A 98 2.91 -14.60 -2.85
N SER A 99 1.94 -13.72 -2.58
CA SER A 99 0.97 -13.94 -1.50
C SER A 99 0.14 -15.21 -1.70
N LEU A 100 -0.20 -15.53 -2.95
CA LEU A 100 -0.88 -16.78 -3.31
C LEU A 100 0.01 -17.99 -3.10
N ARG A 101 1.28 -17.91 -3.54
CA ARG A 101 2.26 -19.00 -3.38
C ARG A 101 2.49 -19.32 -1.90
N LEU A 102 2.69 -18.31 -1.07
CA LEU A 102 2.89 -18.48 0.38
C LEU A 102 1.65 -19.07 1.06
N HIS A 103 0.45 -18.61 0.67
CA HIS A 103 -0.78 -19.20 1.18
C HIS A 103 -0.96 -20.66 0.77
N ALA A 104 -0.67 -20.98 -0.50
CA ALA A 104 -0.69 -22.34 -1.04
C ALA A 104 0.22 -23.31 -0.28
N ALA A 105 1.41 -22.84 0.05
CA ALA A 105 2.43 -23.61 0.75
C ALA A 105 2.15 -23.74 2.26
N GLY A 106 1.09 -23.10 2.78
CA GLY A 106 0.79 -23.05 4.22
C GLY A 106 1.72 -22.13 5.01
N GLU A 107 2.56 -21.35 4.34
CA GLU A 107 3.47 -20.37 4.96
C GLU A 107 2.73 -19.10 5.41
N LYS A 108 1.55 -18.83 4.84
CA LYS A 108 0.65 -17.74 5.25
C LYS A 108 -0.75 -18.27 5.52
N GLU A 109 -1.22 -18.17 6.76
CA GLU A 109 -2.53 -18.68 7.18
C GLU A 109 -3.69 -18.03 6.41
N THR A 110 -3.61 -16.72 6.16
CA THR A 110 -4.65 -15.95 5.49
C THR A 110 -4.11 -15.20 4.28
N LEU A 111 -4.88 -15.18 3.19
CA LEU A 111 -4.51 -14.39 2.02
C LEU A 111 -4.52 -12.90 2.34
N ILE A 112 -5.56 -12.46 3.04
CA ILE A 112 -5.77 -11.09 3.54
C ILE A 112 -5.73 -11.14 5.06
N HIS A 113 -4.78 -10.42 5.65
CA HIS A 113 -4.55 -10.47 7.09
C HIS A 113 -5.72 -9.83 7.85
N PRO A 114 -6.30 -10.47 8.88
CA PRO A 114 -7.51 -10.00 9.59
C PRO A 114 -7.39 -8.60 10.19
N TRP A 115 -6.17 -8.15 10.52
CA TRP A 115 -5.92 -6.80 11.07
C TRP A 115 -6.37 -5.68 10.14
N ASN A 116 -6.52 -5.95 8.84
CA ASN A 116 -7.03 -4.98 7.88
C ASN A 116 -8.49 -4.56 8.16
N GLU A 117 -9.26 -5.33 8.94
CA GLU A 117 -10.58 -4.92 9.44
C GLU A 117 -10.52 -3.62 10.26
N LYS A 118 -9.38 -3.32 10.90
CA LYS A 118 -9.19 -2.10 11.69
C LYS A 118 -9.18 -0.82 10.83
N PHE A 119 -8.98 -0.94 9.51
CA PHE A 119 -9.05 0.21 8.61
C PHE A 119 -10.49 0.65 8.32
N GLY A 120 -11.49 -0.21 8.55
CA GLY A 120 -12.90 0.07 8.38
C GLY A 120 -13.73 -1.21 8.21
N ASP A 121 -15.04 -1.08 8.39
CA ASP A 121 -15.99 -2.20 8.39
C ASP A 121 -16.46 -2.61 6.98
N TYR A 122 -16.06 -1.88 5.94
CA TYR A 122 -16.38 -2.17 4.53
C TYR A 122 -15.12 -2.35 3.69
N ALA A 123 -15.30 -3.02 2.55
CA ALA A 123 -14.27 -3.19 1.56
C ALA A 123 -14.81 -3.02 0.13
N VAL A 124 -13.95 -2.56 -0.77
CA VAL A 124 -14.12 -2.68 -2.22
C VAL A 124 -13.10 -3.68 -2.73
N VAL A 125 -13.54 -4.69 -3.48
CA VAL A 125 -12.69 -5.69 -4.13
C VAL A 125 -12.67 -5.41 -5.62
N ILE A 126 -11.54 -4.95 -6.14
CA ILE A 126 -11.32 -4.71 -7.57
C ILE A 126 -10.88 -6.02 -8.22
N THR A 127 -11.75 -6.58 -9.07
CA THR A 127 -11.56 -7.88 -9.73
C THR A 127 -10.76 -7.77 -11.03
N ASN A 128 -10.62 -6.56 -11.57
CA ASN A 128 -9.78 -6.29 -12.74
C ASN A 128 -8.80 -5.14 -12.47
N PRO A 129 -7.65 -5.42 -11.82
CA PRO A 129 -6.62 -4.42 -11.53
C PRO A 129 -6.12 -3.67 -12.77
N LYS A 130 -6.10 -4.32 -13.94
CA LYS A 130 -5.69 -3.67 -15.19
C LYS A 130 -6.69 -2.58 -15.60
N ALA A 131 -7.98 -2.89 -15.64
CA ALA A 131 -9.00 -1.91 -16.02
C ALA A 131 -9.06 -0.74 -15.02
N PHE A 132 -8.87 -1.02 -13.73
CA PHE A 132 -8.77 0.02 -12.70
C PHE A 132 -7.59 0.98 -12.96
N ARG A 133 -6.40 0.43 -13.21
CA ARG A 133 -5.21 1.23 -13.57
C ARG A 133 -5.42 2.04 -14.84
N ASP A 134 -5.99 1.44 -15.88
CA ASP A 134 -6.27 2.14 -17.14
C ASP A 134 -7.23 3.34 -16.92
N ARG A 135 -8.20 3.24 -15.99
CA ARG A 135 -9.11 4.34 -15.62
C ARG A 135 -8.40 5.45 -14.84
N ILE A 136 -7.51 5.10 -13.90
CA ILE A 136 -6.69 6.08 -13.18
C ILE A 136 -5.79 6.83 -14.17
N ASP A 137 -5.04 6.10 -15.01
CA ASP A 137 -4.14 6.68 -16.01
C ASP A 137 -4.89 7.64 -16.94
N ALA A 138 -6.08 7.24 -17.41
CA ALA A 138 -6.91 8.11 -18.23
C ALA A 138 -7.34 9.39 -17.48
N ALA A 139 -7.67 9.28 -16.19
CA ALA A 139 -8.05 10.43 -15.36
C ALA A 139 -6.86 11.37 -15.10
N CYS A 140 -5.70 10.84 -14.74
CA CYS A 140 -4.47 11.62 -14.56
C CYS A 140 -4.08 12.36 -15.86
N ARG A 141 -4.13 11.67 -17.01
CA ARG A 141 -3.86 12.30 -18.32
C ARG A 141 -4.83 13.42 -18.65
N ARG A 142 -6.12 13.29 -18.35
CA ARG A 142 -7.11 14.37 -18.55
C ARG A 142 -6.81 15.60 -17.71
N GLN A 143 -6.24 15.41 -16.53
CA GLN A 143 -5.89 16.49 -15.59
C GLN A 143 -4.47 17.03 -15.77
N GLY A 144 -3.65 16.40 -16.62
CA GLY A 144 -2.31 16.90 -16.97
C GLY A 144 -1.20 16.52 -15.99
N PHE A 145 -1.36 15.43 -15.22
CA PHE A 145 -0.32 14.92 -14.33
C PHE A 145 -0.11 13.39 -14.48
N GLY A 146 0.99 12.91 -13.88
CA GLY A 146 1.38 11.50 -13.90
C GLY A 146 0.92 10.72 -12.67
N LEU A 147 1.26 9.43 -12.64
CA LEU A 147 1.04 8.53 -11.52
C LEU A 147 2.29 7.68 -11.33
N ARG A 148 2.75 7.56 -10.08
CA ARG A 148 3.67 6.51 -9.66
C ARG A 148 2.91 5.50 -8.83
N GLU A 149 3.18 4.22 -9.05
CA GLU A 149 2.50 3.14 -8.35
C GLU A 149 3.42 1.95 -8.11
N GLY A 150 3.13 1.16 -7.09
CA GLY A 150 3.92 -0.03 -6.78
C GLY A 150 3.56 -0.69 -5.45
N MET A 151 3.98 -1.96 -5.31
CA MET A 151 3.96 -2.63 -4.02
C MET A 151 4.99 -1.99 -3.09
N VAL A 152 4.60 -1.76 -1.84
CA VAL A 152 5.50 -1.31 -0.77
C VAL A 152 6.39 -2.47 -0.34
N ALA A 153 7.69 -2.19 -0.21
CA ALA A 153 8.66 -3.12 0.34
C ALA A 153 8.82 -2.93 1.86
N TYR A 154 8.93 -4.03 2.58
CA TYR A 154 8.94 -4.03 4.04
C TYR A 154 10.32 -4.41 4.59
N HIS A 155 10.86 -3.59 5.49
CA HIS A 155 12.24 -3.74 5.98
C HIS A 155 12.31 -3.67 7.51
N GLU A 156 13.18 -4.47 8.10
CA GLU A 156 13.62 -4.28 9.50
C GLU A 156 14.43 -2.99 9.56
N VAL A 157 13.88 -1.98 10.22
CA VAL A 157 14.44 -0.63 10.18
C VAL A 157 15.81 -0.60 10.81
N GLU A 158 16.03 -1.38 11.86
CA GLU A 158 17.27 -1.50 12.63
C GLU A 158 18.45 -2.02 11.78
N HIS A 159 18.16 -2.75 10.70
CA HIS A 159 19.16 -3.35 9.81
C HIS A 159 19.23 -2.66 8.45
N PHE A 160 18.53 -1.53 8.26
CA PHE A 160 18.46 -0.84 6.98
C PHE A 160 19.41 0.36 6.89
N THR A 161 20.14 0.53 5.80
CA THR A 161 20.83 1.80 5.49
C THR A 161 20.76 2.06 4.00
N GLY A 162 20.28 3.25 3.62
CA GLY A 162 20.15 3.65 2.22
C GLY A 162 18.86 4.41 1.92
N GLN A 163 18.51 4.47 0.64
CA GLN A 163 17.29 5.15 0.17
C GLN A 163 16.05 4.45 0.68
N TRP A 164 15.20 5.20 1.38
CA TRP A 164 13.92 4.71 1.87
C TRP A 164 12.83 4.98 0.83
N GLY A 165 12.49 6.25 0.62
CA GLY A 165 11.56 6.71 -0.41
C GLY A 165 10.11 6.35 -0.12
N TYR A 166 9.25 6.49 -1.13
CA TYR A 166 7.80 6.39 -0.97
C TYR A 166 7.23 4.97 -0.99
N PHE A 167 8.03 3.97 -1.33
CA PHE A 167 7.58 2.57 -1.49
C PHE A 167 8.28 1.64 -0.50
N ARG A 168 8.64 2.15 0.68
CA ARG A 168 9.19 1.36 1.79
C ARG A 168 8.49 1.68 3.10
N LYS A 169 8.29 0.64 3.91
CA LYS A 169 7.73 0.74 5.26
C LYS A 169 8.46 -0.19 6.24
N PRO A 170 8.40 0.09 7.54
CA PRO A 170 8.85 -0.84 8.57
C PRO A 170 8.16 -2.21 8.46
N LYS A 171 8.90 -3.28 8.75
CA LYS A 171 8.44 -4.69 8.63
C LYS A 171 7.14 -4.98 9.39
N GLN A 172 6.92 -4.29 10.53
CA GLN A 172 5.69 -4.43 11.32
C GLN A 172 4.39 -4.12 10.56
N TYR A 173 4.45 -3.36 9.46
CA TYR A 173 3.29 -3.03 8.62
C TYR A 173 3.08 -3.99 7.44
N GLU A 174 3.85 -5.07 7.35
CA GLU A 174 3.78 -6.02 6.22
C GLU A 174 2.39 -6.65 6.05
N TYR A 175 1.60 -6.75 7.13
CA TYR A 175 0.23 -7.26 7.07
C TYR A 175 -0.69 -6.43 6.17
N GLN A 176 -0.32 -5.19 5.82
CA GLN A 176 -1.08 -4.29 4.94
C GLN A 176 -0.96 -4.66 3.46
N SER A 177 0.08 -5.42 3.06
CA SER A 177 0.35 -5.80 1.66
C SER A 177 0.11 -4.65 0.69
N GLU A 178 0.67 -3.48 0.99
CA GLU A 178 0.26 -2.21 0.42
C GLU A 178 0.68 -2.10 -1.05
N TYR A 179 -0.29 -1.80 -1.90
CA TYR A 179 -0.12 -1.24 -3.23
C TYR A 179 -0.43 0.24 -3.17
N ARG A 180 0.59 1.07 -3.39
CA ARG A 180 0.52 2.51 -3.22
C ARG A 180 0.40 3.21 -4.56
N LEU A 181 -0.46 4.23 -4.62
CA LEU A 181 -0.64 5.15 -5.73
C LEU A 181 -0.19 6.54 -5.30
N LEU A 182 0.63 7.22 -6.10
CA LEU A 182 1.13 8.58 -5.86
C LEU A 182 0.87 9.46 -7.07
N LEU A 183 0.17 10.58 -6.90
CA LEU A 183 -0.10 11.51 -8.01
C LEU A 183 1.11 12.39 -8.28
N ASP A 184 1.64 12.44 -9.50
CA ASP A 184 2.74 13.36 -9.84
C ASP A 184 2.21 14.78 -10.08
N LEU A 185 1.65 15.34 -9.02
CA LEU A 185 0.92 16.60 -8.96
C LEU A 185 1.54 17.47 -7.85
N GLU A 186 1.69 18.75 -8.14
CA GLU A 186 2.06 19.75 -7.13
C GLU A 186 0.97 19.83 -6.04
N THR A 187 1.35 19.55 -4.79
CA THR A 187 0.43 19.52 -3.65
C THR A 187 0.02 20.92 -3.23
N ARG A 188 -1.29 21.22 -3.28
CA ARG A 188 -1.88 22.54 -2.96
C ARG A 188 -2.73 22.56 -1.68
N GLY A 189 -2.94 21.41 -1.07
CA GLY A 189 -3.68 21.21 0.17
C GLY A 189 -3.45 19.79 0.70
N GLU A 190 -4.14 19.40 1.77
CA GLU A 190 -3.92 18.10 2.43
C GLU A 190 -4.52 16.90 1.68
N GLU A 191 -5.47 17.15 0.78
CA GLU A 191 -6.23 16.09 0.11
C GLU A 191 -6.48 16.41 -1.36
N TYR A 192 -6.67 15.38 -2.17
CA TYR A 192 -7.04 15.49 -3.58
C TYR A 192 -8.04 14.40 -3.96
N ASN A 193 -9.15 14.79 -4.60
CA ASN A 193 -10.15 13.85 -5.10
C ASN A 193 -10.00 13.69 -6.61
N LEU A 194 -9.79 12.46 -7.06
CA LEU A 194 -9.71 12.09 -8.47
C LEU A 194 -10.93 11.27 -8.87
N ASP A 195 -11.70 11.77 -9.83
CA ASP A 195 -12.79 11.01 -10.46
C ASP A 195 -12.27 10.17 -11.63
N ILE A 196 -12.41 8.85 -11.51
CA ILE A 196 -11.99 7.86 -12.51
C ILE A 196 -13.16 7.16 -13.22
N GLY A 197 -14.40 7.56 -12.91
CA GLY A 197 -15.63 6.91 -13.35
C GLY A 197 -16.00 5.67 -12.53
N ASP A 198 -17.29 5.31 -12.58
CA ASP A 198 -17.88 4.19 -11.85
C ASP A 198 -17.09 2.90 -12.05
N LEU A 199 -16.90 2.11 -10.99
CA LEU A 199 -16.13 0.87 -10.94
C LEU A 199 -17.00 -0.36 -10.72
N SER A 200 -18.34 -0.25 -10.75
CA SER A 200 -19.24 -1.35 -10.39
C SER A 200 -19.13 -2.53 -11.34
N ASP A 201 -18.65 -2.32 -12.57
CA ASP A 201 -18.40 -3.37 -13.56
C ASP A 201 -17.11 -4.17 -13.31
N ILE A 202 -16.21 -3.65 -12.48
CA ILE A 202 -14.92 -4.28 -12.16
C ILE A 202 -14.67 -4.41 -10.65
N SER A 203 -15.70 -4.24 -9.83
CA SER A 203 -15.57 -4.32 -8.39
C SER A 203 -16.84 -4.73 -7.65
N GLU A 204 -16.63 -5.35 -6.50
CA GLU A 204 -17.67 -5.67 -5.52
C GLU A 204 -17.45 -4.81 -4.28
N VAL A 205 -18.52 -4.32 -3.65
CA VAL A 205 -18.46 -3.56 -2.39
C VAL A 205 -19.35 -4.23 -1.33
N GLY A 206 -18.91 -4.23 -0.07
CA GLY A 206 -19.72 -4.77 1.01
C GLY A 206 -19.00 -4.81 2.37
N PRO A 207 -19.69 -5.29 3.42
CA PRO A 207 -19.10 -5.43 4.75
C PRO A 207 -17.87 -6.34 4.71
N TYR A 208 -16.79 -5.94 5.40
CA TYR A 208 -15.52 -6.66 5.44
C TYR A 208 -15.73 -8.14 5.83
N ARG A 209 -16.47 -8.38 6.91
CA ARG A 209 -16.75 -9.74 7.44
C ARG A 209 -17.54 -10.63 6.49
N GLU A 210 -18.25 -10.05 5.53
CA GLU A 210 -19.05 -10.79 4.56
C GLU A 210 -18.31 -10.96 3.23
N LEU A 211 -17.57 -9.94 2.80
CA LEU A 211 -16.95 -9.90 1.48
C LEU A 211 -15.60 -10.64 1.45
N ILE A 212 -14.76 -10.45 2.46
CA ILE A 212 -13.41 -11.05 2.49
C ILE A 212 -13.44 -12.59 2.49
N PRO A 213 -14.33 -13.28 3.25
CA PRO A 213 -14.43 -14.74 3.18
C PRO A 213 -14.92 -15.30 1.83
N ARG A 214 -15.48 -14.46 0.95
CA ARG A 214 -15.90 -14.87 -0.40
C ARG A 214 -14.74 -14.93 -1.39
N ILE A 215 -13.60 -14.31 -1.07
CA ILE A 215 -12.39 -14.36 -1.89
C ILE A 215 -11.76 -15.73 -1.70
N ARG A 216 -11.94 -16.61 -2.68
CA ARG A 216 -11.40 -17.96 -2.68
C ARG A 216 -10.40 -18.12 -3.81
N VAL A 217 -9.27 -18.72 -3.48
CA VAL A 217 -8.25 -19.09 -4.46
C VAL A 217 -8.34 -20.60 -4.64
N LYS A 218 -8.58 -21.05 -5.87
CA LYS A 218 -8.40 -22.46 -6.23
C LYS A 218 -7.08 -22.56 -6.98
N ILE A 219 -6.17 -23.37 -6.45
CA ILE A 219 -4.89 -23.65 -7.09
C ILE A 219 -5.06 -24.95 -7.85
N GLN A 220 -4.73 -24.92 -9.14
CA GLN A 220 -4.68 -26.14 -9.93
C GLN A 220 -3.44 -26.92 -9.50
N GLU A 221 -3.61 -28.13 -8.96
CA GLU A 221 -2.49 -29.06 -8.84
C GLU A 221 -1.97 -29.35 -10.25
N GLU A 222 -0.64 -29.44 -10.44
CA GLU A 222 -0.06 -29.78 -11.73
C GLU A 222 -0.68 -31.11 -12.24
N GLY A 223 -1.51 -31.02 -13.28
CA GLY A 223 -2.22 -32.14 -13.91
C GLY A 223 -3.72 -32.29 -13.59
N GLY A 224 -4.32 -31.45 -12.75
CA GLY A 224 -5.74 -31.60 -12.32
C GLY A 224 -6.76 -30.76 -13.10
N THR A 225 -7.88 -31.35 -13.55
CA THR A 225 -9.07 -30.62 -14.02
C THR A 225 -9.81 -29.92 -12.88
N LEU A 226 -10.38 -28.74 -13.14
CA LEU A 226 -11.19 -27.95 -12.19
C LEU A 226 -12.32 -28.81 -11.58
N PRO A 227 -12.59 -28.75 -10.26
CA PRO A 227 -13.80 -29.33 -9.70
C PRO A 227 -15.03 -28.57 -10.22
N GLU A 228 -16.02 -29.30 -10.74
CA GLU A 228 -17.26 -28.73 -11.25
C GLU A 228 -17.92 -27.79 -10.22
N GLU A 229 -18.44 -26.68 -10.72
CA GLU A 229 -19.15 -25.67 -9.94
C GLU A 229 -20.38 -26.30 -9.28
N ASN A 230 -20.32 -26.56 -7.97
CA ASN A 230 -21.53 -26.76 -7.20
C ASN A 230 -22.25 -25.41 -7.08
N ARG A 231 -23.31 -25.27 -7.88
CA ARG A 231 -24.31 -24.19 -7.86
C ARG A 231 -24.93 -24.00 -6.48
#